data_AF-A0A6G1AXQ2-F1
#
_entry.id   AF-A0A6G1AXQ2-F1
#
_cell.length_a   1.000
_cell.length_b   1.000
_cell.length_c   1.000
_cell.angle_alpha   90.00
_cell.angle_beta   90.00
_cell.angle_gamma   90.00
#
_symmetry.space_group_name_H-M   'P 1'
#
loop_
_entity.id
_entity.type
_entity.pdbx_description
1 polymer ?
#
loop_
_entity_poly.entity_id
_entity_poly.type
_entity_poly.pdbx_seq_one_letter_code
_entity_poly.pdbx_strand_id
1 'polypeptide(L)'
;KKNKSGDSRCWRGCGETGTLLHCWWECKLEQPLWKTVWRFLKKLTLELPYDPAIALLGIYPRDTEMLRHRSTCTPMFIAALSTIAKTWKEPKCPSTDEWIKKMWFIYTMEYYMAMRKNEIWPCVATWMDLEGVMLSEISQAEKDRYHMFSLIYGT
;
A
#
# COMPACT_ATOMS: atom_id res chain seq x y z
N LYS A 1 -12.38 5.34 -40.62
CA LYS A 1 -13.08 5.82 -39.39
C LYS A 1 -13.11 4.68 -38.39
N LYS A 2 -12.33 4.76 -37.30
CA LYS A 2 -12.33 3.74 -36.23
C LYS A 2 -13.53 4.05 -35.33
N ASN A 3 -14.53 3.17 -35.27
CA ASN A 3 -15.66 3.32 -34.36
C ASN A 3 -15.15 3.27 -32.92
N LYS A 4 -15.02 4.44 -32.28
CA LYS A 4 -14.71 4.59 -30.85
C LYS A 4 -16.02 4.67 -30.06
N SER A 5 -16.75 3.57 -29.97
CA SER A 5 -17.59 3.34 -28.78
C SER A 5 -16.73 2.54 -27.81
N GLY A 6 -15.67 3.17 -27.29
CA GLY A 6 -14.89 2.57 -26.22
C GLY A 6 -15.81 2.47 -25.02
N ASP A 7 -16.03 1.26 -24.52
CA ASP A 7 -16.80 1.02 -23.32
C ASP A 7 -16.22 1.87 -22.18
N SER A 8 -16.90 2.97 -21.85
CA SER A 8 -16.45 3.92 -20.82
C SER A 8 -16.76 3.42 -19.41
N ARG A 9 -17.28 2.20 -19.27
CA ARG A 9 -17.57 1.61 -17.98
C ARG A 9 -16.27 1.25 -17.26
N CYS A 10 -16.39 1.18 -15.94
CA CYS A 10 -15.36 0.64 -15.08
C CYS A 10 -15.09 -0.80 -15.53
N TRP A 11 -13.93 -0.97 -16.13
CA TRP A 11 -13.25 -2.20 -16.48
C TRP A 11 -13.14 -3.25 -15.36
N ARG A 12 -13.29 -2.88 -14.08
CA ARG A 12 -13.47 -3.86 -12.97
C ARG A 12 -14.88 -4.43 -12.88
N GLY A 13 -15.82 -3.93 -13.67
CA GLY A 13 -17.21 -4.40 -13.73
C GLY A 13 -18.09 -3.89 -12.60
N CYS A 14 -17.75 -2.78 -11.94
CA CYS A 14 -18.54 -2.28 -10.80
C CYS A 14 -19.91 -1.66 -11.20
N GLY A 15 -20.10 -1.37 -12.49
CA GLY A 15 -21.31 -0.78 -13.09
C GLY A 15 -21.25 0.71 -13.39
N GLU A 16 -20.22 1.43 -12.91
CA GLU A 16 -20.08 2.88 -13.05
C GLU A 16 -19.15 3.28 -14.22
N THR A 17 -19.00 4.59 -14.48
CA THR A 17 -18.07 5.10 -15.50
C THR A 17 -16.62 4.99 -15.00
N GLY A 18 -15.74 4.37 -15.80
CA GLY A 18 -14.35 4.12 -15.48
C GLY A 18 -13.44 5.31 -15.77
N THR A 19 -13.48 6.34 -14.93
CA THR A 19 -12.43 7.38 -14.94
C THR A 19 -11.16 6.87 -14.25
N LEU A 20 -10.02 7.53 -14.45
CA LEU A 20 -8.78 7.16 -13.75
C LEU A 20 -8.98 7.22 -12.23
N LEU A 21 -9.53 8.33 -11.71
CA LEU A 21 -9.81 8.50 -10.29
C LEU A 21 -10.78 7.45 -9.76
N HIS A 22 -11.83 7.12 -10.52
CA HIS A 22 -12.75 6.06 -10.14
C HIS A 22 -12.02 4.72 -10.01
N CYS A 23 -11.24 4.34 -11.02
CA CYS A 23 -10.57 3.04 -11.08
C CYS A 23 -9.50 2.85 -9.99
N TRP A 24 -8.87 3.93 -9.54
CA TRP A 24 -7.85 3.89 -8.50
C TRP A 24 -8.38 4.13 -7.09
N TRP A 25 -9.45 4.90 -6.93
CA TRP A 25 -9.91 5.36 -5.63
C TRP A 25 -11.42 5.20 -5.44
N GLU A 26 -12.25 5.87 -6.23
CA GLU A 26 -13.69 5.99 -5.91
C GLU A 26 -14.47 4.68 -6.08
N CYS A 27 -13.94 3.74 -6.86
CA CYS A 27 -14.58 2.45 -7.10
C CYS A 27 -14.82 1.72 -5.78
N LYS A 28 -16.09 1.36 -5.54
CA LYS A 28 -16.52 0.60 -4.35
C LYS A 28 -15.76 -0.71 -4.14
N LEU A 29 -15.19 -1.28 -5.20
CA LEU A 29 -14.39 -2.51 -5.13
C LEU A 29 -12.99 -2.26 -4.56
N GLU A 30 -12.42 -1.05 -4.69
CA GLU A 30 -11.08 -0.72 -4.18
C GLU A 30 -11.12 -0.10 -2.78
N GLN A 31 -12.25 0.52 -2.42
CA GLN A 31 -12.44 1.17 -1.13
C GLN A 31 -12.13 0.27 0.10
N PRO A 32 -12.41 -1.04 0.12
CA PRO A 32 -12.01 -1.91 1.23
C PRO A 32 -10.50 -1.92 1.48
N LEU A 33 -9.68 -1.93 0.42
CA LEU A 33 -8.23 -1.86 0.54
C LEU A 33 -7.79 -0.51 1.09
N TRP A 34 -8.29 0.60 0.54
CA TRP A 34 -7.95 1.94 1.01
C TRP A 34 -8.33 2.18 2.47
N LYS A 35 -9.50 1.71 2.91
CA LYS A 35 -9.88 1.75 4.33
C LYS A 35 -8.92 0.96 5.22
N THR A 36 -8.41 -0.16 4.72
CA THR A 36 -7.40 -0.97 5.42
C THR A 36 -6.08 -0.23 5.53
N VAL A 37 -5.62 0.41 4.45
CA VAL A 37 -4.43 1.28 4.45
C VAL A 37 -4.55 2.36 5.53
N TRP A 38 -5.69 3.06 5.59
CA TRP A 38 -5.93 4.08 6.62
C TRP A 38 -6.04 3.53 8.03
N ARG A 39 -6.56 2.30 8.20
CA ARG A 39 -6.54 1.63 9.50
C ARG A 39 -5.10 1.36 9.96
N PHE A 40 -4.21 0.96 9.06
CA PHE A 40 -2.80 0.77 9.39
C PHE A 40 -2.13 2.09 9.78
N LEU A 41 -2.38 3.17 9.03
CA LEU A 41 -1.88 4.51 9.38
C LEU A 41 -2.29 4.89 10.82
N LYS A 42 -3.54 4.67 11.20
CA LYS A 42 -4.00 4.91 12.58
C LYS A 42 -3.28 4.07 13.63
N LYS A 43 -2.96 2.80 13.33
CA LYS A 43 -2.18 1.93 14.24
C LYS A 43 -0.75 2.44 14.43
N LEU A 44 -0.21 3.13 13.44
CA LEU A 44 1.08 3.82 13.49
C LEU A 44 0.97 5.23 14.10
N THR A 45 -0.19 5.58 14.69
CA THR A 45 -0.49 6.92 15.20
C THR A 45 -0.41 8.04 14.15
N LEU A 46 -0.56 7.69 12.88
CA LEU A 46 -0.53 8.62 11.75
C LEU A 46 -1.95 9.03 11.37
N GLU A 47 -2.32 10.27 11.69
CA GLU A 47 -3.60 10.85 11.33
C GLU A 47 -3.50 11.62 10.01
N LEU A 48 -3.93 10.97 8.92
CA LEU A 48 -4.00 11.57 7.59
C LEU A 48 -5.46 11.75 7.13
N PRO A 49 -5.80 12.87 6.48
CA PRO A 49 -7.08 13.01 5.78
C PRO A 49 -7.31 11.86 4.81
N TYR A 50 -8.55 11.37 4.68
CA TYR A 50 -8.90 10.32 3.71
C TYR A 50 -9.04 10.92 2.30
N ASP A 51 -7.89 11.22 1.69
CA ASP A 51 -7.80 12.00 0.46
C ASP A 51 -7.01 11.26 -0.63
N PRO A 52 -7.57 11.08 -1.85
CA PRO A 52 -6.84 10.49 -2.97
C PRO A 52 -5.58 11.27 -3.36
N ALA A 53 -5.49 12.59 -3.16
CA ALA A 53 -4.29 13.35 -3.47
C ALA A 53 -3.09 12.91 -2.62
N ILE A 54 -3.34 12.49 -1.38
CA ILE A 54 -2.30 11.94 -0.50
C ILE A 54 -1.88 10.55 -0.99
N ALA A 55 -2.84 9.64 -1.14
CA ALA A 55 -2.53 8.25 -1.49
C ALA A 55 -2.02 8.04 -2.93
N LEU A 56 -2.61 8.75 -3.90
CA LEU A 56 -2.31 8.55 -5.32
C LEU A 56 -1.16 9.44 -5.81
N LEU A 57 -1.02 10.64 -5.24
CA LEU A 57 -0.07 11.66 -5.73
C LEU A 57 1.01 12.03 -4.72
N GLY A 58 0.91 11.59 -3.45
CA GLY A 58 1.87 11.94 -2.41
C GLY A 58 1.87 13.43 -2.06
N ILE A 59 0.72 14.10 -2.25
CA ILE A 59 0.55 15.53 -1.92
C ILE A 59 0.06 15.62 -0.48
N TYR A 60 0.98 15.88 0.44
CA TYR A 60 0.68 16.03 1.86
C TYR A 60 0.32 17.48 2.20
N PRO A 61 -0.53 17.70 3.22
CA PRO A 61 -0.66 18.98 3.89
C PRO A 61 0.71 19.57 4.28
N ARG A 62 0.78 20.91 4.32
CA ARG A 62 2.01 21.64 4.66
C ARG A 62 2.17 21.71 6.18
N ASP A 63 2.47 20.58 6.79
CA ASP A 63 2.87 20.48 8.19
C ASP A 63 4.19 19.70 8.32
N THR A 64 5.07 20.20 9.18
CA THR A 64 6.44 19.68 9.36
C THR A 64 6.45 18.25 9.91
N GLU A 65 5.37 17.83 10.57
CA GLU A 65 5.22 16.50 11.14
C GLU A 65 4.86 15.47 10.07
N MET A 66 3.91 15.73 9.16
CA MET A 66 3.63 14.83 8.03
C MET A 66 4.81 14.67 7.06
N LEU A 67 5.69 15.68 6.94
CA LEU A 67 6.94 15.51 6.18
C LEU A 67 7.83 14.40 6.75
N ARG A 68 7.85 14.20 8.06
CA ARG A 68 8.59 13.09 8.71
C ARG A 68 7.90 11.75 8.47
N HIS A 69 6.57 11.72 8.38
CA HIS A 69 5.81 10.50 8.15
C HIS A 69 5.75 10.08 6.68
N ARG A 70 6.18 10.94 5.76
CA ARG A 70 6.23 10.65 4.33
C ARG A 70 7.04 9.38 4.03
N SER A 71 8.17 9.17 4.70
CA SER A 71 9.00 7.98 4.50
C SER A 71 8.28 6.68 4.88
N THR A 72 7.47 6.70 5.94
CA THR A 72 6.67 5.55 6.37
C THR A 72 5.42 5.34 5.52
N CYS A 73 4.73 6.41 5.11
CA CYS A 73 3.48 6.33 4.34
C CYS A 73 3.70 5.96 2.86
N THR A 74 4.79 6.46 2.25
CA THR A 74 5.09 6.25 0.83
C THR A 74 5.12 4.76 0.44
N PRO A 75 5.84 3.86 1.14
CA PRO A 75 5.84 2.44 0.78
C PRO A 75 4.45 1.79 0.93
N MET A 76 3.64 2.22 1.91
CA MET A 76 2.27 1.70 2.08
C MET A 76 1.38 2.04 0.88
N PHE A 77 1.43 3.28 0.43
CA PHE A 77 0.67 3.75 -0.74
C PHE A 77 1.18 3.14 -2.05
N ILE A 78 2.51 3.07 -2.23
CA ILE A 78 3.12 2.40 -3.40
C ILE A 78 2.73 0.92 -3.45
N ALA A 79 2.73 0.24 -2.30
CA ALA A 79 2.28 -1.15 -2.21
C ALA A 79 0.81 -1.27 -2.61
N ALA A 80 -0.07 -0.41 -2.09
CA ALA A 80 -1.50 -0.43 -2.43
C ALA A 80 -1.71 -0.22 -3.93
N LEU A 81 -1.10 0.83 -4.50
CA LEU A 81 -1.14 1.09 -5.94
C LEU A 81 -0.62 -0.10 -6.75
N SER A 82 0.49 -0.70 -6.33
CA SER A 82 1.06 -1.88 -7.00
C SER A 82 0.12 -3.08 -6.95
N THR A 83 -0.55 -3.31 -5.83
CA THR A 83 -1.49 -4.44 -5.68
C THR A 83 -2.74 -4.23 -6.53
N ILE A 84 -3.28 -3.00 -6.56
CA ILE A 84 -4.39 -2.61 -7.44
C ILE A 84 -3.98 -2.79 -8.91
N ALA A 85 -2.76 -2.33 -9.28
CA ALA A 85 -2.19 -2.49 -10.62
C ALA A 85 -1.93 -3.95 -11.02
N LYS A 86 -1.66 -4.83 -10.05
CA LYS A 86 -1.45 -6.26 -10.33
C LYS A 86 -2.76 -6.93 -10.70
N THR A 87 -3.83 -6.64 -9.97
CA THR A 87 -5.17 -7.20 -10.22
C THR A 87 -5.96 -6.32 -11.19
N TRP A 88 -5.28 -5.55 -12.04
CA TRP A 88 -5.89 -4.47 -12.80
C TRP A 88 -7.11 -5.06 -13.56
N LYS A 89 -6.92 -6.11 -14.35
CA LYS A 89 -7.98 -6.71 -15.18
C LYS A 89 -8.86 -7.72 -14.45
N GLU A 90 -8.69 -7.92 -13.15
CA GLU A 90 -9.47 -8.90 -12.38
C GLU A 90 -10.65 -8.21 -11.68
N PRO A 91 -11.84 -8.84 -11.66
CA PRO A 91 -13.00 -8.28 -10.97
C PRO A 91 -12.87 -8.33 -9.44
N LYS A 92 -11.84 -9.02 -8.93
CA LYS A 92 -11.65 -9.25 -7.50
C LYS A 92 -10.87 -8.10 -6.87
N CYS A 93 -11.40 -7.55 -5.79
CA CYS A 93 -10.69 -6.63 -4.91
C CYS A 93 -9.38 -7.29 -4.42
N PRO A 94 -8.24 -6.58 -4.44
CA PRO A 94 -7.04 -7.08 -3.80
C PRO A 94 -7.26 -7.32 -2.31
N SER A 95 -6.74 -8.41 -1.76
CA SER A 95 -6.86 -8.72 -0.33
C SER A 95 -5.82 -7.95 0.50
N THR A 96 -6.11 -7.80 1.79
CA THR A 96 -5.15 -7.28 2.77
C THR A 96 -3.85 -8.09 2.77
N ASP A 97 -3.93 -9.42 2.69
CA ASP A 97 -2.75 -10.29 2.62
C ASP A 97 -1.89 -10.02 1.37
N GLU A 98 -2.49 -9.85 0.19
CA GLU A 98 -1.73 -9.52 -1.03
C GLU A 98 -1.05 -8.15 -0.93
N TRP A 99 -1.70 -7.19 -0.27
CA TRP A 99 -1.09 -5.89 0.02
C TRP A 99 0.05 -5.99 1.04
N ILE A 100 -0.12 -6.73 2.14
CA ILE A 100 0.95 -6.93 3.13
C ILE A 100 2.14 -7.66 2.50
N LYS A 101 1.92 -8.68 1.66
CA LYS A 101 3.01 -9.34 0.91
C LYS A 101 3.78 -8.35 0.03
N LYS A 102 3.07 -7.41 -0.62
CA LYS A 102 3.71 -6.38 -1.42
C LYS A 102 4.53 -5.42 -0.56
N MET A 103 4.01 -5.00 0.59
CA MET A 103 4.78 -4.19 1.56
C MET A 103 6.00 -4.94 2.08
N TRP A 104 5.86 -6.22 2.42
CA TRP A 104 6.95 -7.08 2.87
C TRP A 104 8.07 -7.23 1.84
N PHE A 105 7.70 -7.33 0.56
CA PHE A 105 8.66 -7.33 -0.54
C PHE A 105 9.44 -6.01 -0.62
N ILE A 106 8.76 -4.87 -0.52
CA ILE A 106 9.43 -3.55 -0.51
C ILE A 106 10.36 -3.44 0.69
N TYR A 107 9.87 -3.78 1.88
CA TYR A 107 10.64 -3.80 3.12
C TYR A 107 11.92 -4.64 3.01
N THR A 108 11.79 -5.89 2.59
CA THR A 108 12.93 -6.80 2.42
C THR A 108 13.97 -6.24 1.45
N MET A 109 13.52 -5.66 0.34
CA MET A 109 14.42 -5.04 -0.64
C MET A 109 15.14 -3.81 -0.06
N GLU A 110 14.43 -2.93 0.64
CA GLU A 110 15.03 -1.76 1.29
C GLU A 110 16.01 -2.15 2.39
N TYR A 111 15.66 -3.14 3.20
CA TYR A 111 16.51 -3.70 4.24
C TYR A 111 17.84 -4.21 3.67
N TYR A 112 17.81 -5.07 2.63
CA TYR A 112 19.03 -5.55 2.00
C TYR A 112 19.85 -4.44 1.34
N MET A 113 19.20 -3.44 0.73
CA MET A 113 19.91 -2.28 0.18
C MET A 113 20.60 -1.48 1.28
N ALA A 114 19.93 -1.25 2.41
CA ALA A 114 20.47 -0.52 3.56
C ALA A 114 21.65 -1.26 4.20
N MET A 115 21.54 -2.60 4.36
CA MET A 115 22.64 -3.44 4.81
C MET A 115 23.88 -3.28 3.91
N ARG A 116 23.71 -3.35 2.59
CA ARG A 116 24.82 -3.22 1.64
C ARG A 116 25.51 -1.85 1.67
N LYS A 117 24.79 -0.81 2.07
CA LYS A 117 25.30 0.56 2.21
C LYS A 117 25.81 0.89 3.62
N ASN A 118 25.67 -0.03 4.58
CA ASN A 118 25.92 0.21 6.00
C ASN A 118 25.05 1.36 6.57
N GLU A 119 23.84 1.54 6.03
CA GLU A 119 22.86 2.57 6.40
C GLU A 119 21.62 1.93 7.03
N ILE A 120 21.82 0.93 7.90
CA ILE A 120 20.72 0.10 8.43
C ILE A 120 19.81 0.88 9.40
N TRP A 121 20.37 1.79 10.20
CA TRP A 121 19.63 2.50 11.24
C TRP A 121 18.46 3.35 10.70
N PRO A 122 18.63 4.16 9.63
CA PRO A 122 17.49 4.83 8.98
C PRO A 122 16.38 3.89 8.50
N CYS A 123 16.76 2.70 7.99
CA CYS A 123 15.80 1.69 7.54
C CYS A 123 15.01 1.12 8.73
N VAL A 124 15.71 0.72 9.80
CA VAL A 124 15.09 0.23 11.05
C VAL A 124 14.12 1.28 11.60
N ALA A 125 14.54 2.54 11.69
CA ALA A 125 13.70 3.62 12.20
C ALA A 125 12.42 3.84 11.38
N THR A 126 12.48 3.62 10.06
CA THR A 126 11.31 3.79 9.17
C THR A 126 10.36 2.60 9.23
N TRP A 127 10.91 1.38 9.34
CA TRP A 127 10.17 0.14 9.14
C TRP A 127 9.79 -0.60 10.42
N MET A 128 10.40 -0.31 11.57
CA MET A 128 10.17 -1.05 12.82
C MET A 128 8.69 -1.14 13.21
N ASP A 129 8.00 -0.01 13.31
CA ASP A 129 6.58 0.00 13.69
C ASP A 129 5.70 -0.64 12.60
N LEU A 130 6.04 -0.39 11.32
CA LEU A 130 5.31 -0.94 10.18
C LEU A 130 5.47 -2.46 10.07
N GLU A 131 6.65 -3.02 10.38
CA GLU A 131 6.90 -4.45 10.48
C GLU A 131 6.00 -5.08 11.54
N GLY A 132 5.94 -4.47 12.74
CA GLY A 132 5.05 -4.94 13.81
C GLY A 132 3.58 -4.97 13.40
N VAL A 133 3.10 -3.92 12.74
CA VAL A 133 1.71 -3.87 12.24
C VAL A 133 1.48 -4.93 11.15
N MET A 134 2.38 -5.05 10.17
CA MET A 134 2.28 -6.06 9.11
C MET A 134 2.20 -7.48 9.68
N LEU A 135 3.11 -7.83 10.59
CA LEU A 135 3.13 -9.14 11.23
C LEU A 135 1.90 -9.36 12.11
N SER A 136 1.31 -8.32 12.71
CA SER A 136 0.08 -8.49 13.49
C SER A 136 -1.16 -8.78 12.64
N GLU A 137 -1.15 -8.41 11.35
CA GLU A 137 -2.34 -8.37 10.50
C GLU A 137 -2.39 -9.44 9.41
N ILE A 138 -1.23 -9.95 8.96
CA ILE A 138 -1.20 -11.00 7.95
C ILE A 138 -1.64 -12.35 8.53
N SER A 139 -2.36 -13.14 7.72
CA SER A 139 -2.82 -14.46 8.13
C SER A 139 -1.67 -15.43 8.43
N GLN A 140 -1.86 -16.33 9.40
CA GLN A 140 -0.81 -17.28 9.80
C GLN A 140 -0.38 -18.18 8.63
N ALA A 141 -1.33 -18.62 7.81
CA ALA A 141 -1.04 -19.42 6.61
C ALA A 141 -0.10 -18.70 5.64
N GLU A 142 -0.27 -17.39 5.46
CA GLU A 142 0.59 -16.59 4.58
C GLU A 142 1.94 -16.28 5.23
N LYS A 143 1.99 -16.08 6.55
CA LYS A 143 3.27 -15.95 7.28
C LYS A 143 4.15 -17.17 7.09
N ASP A 144 3.58 -18.35 7.30
CA ASP A 144 4.32 -19.61 7.22
C ASP A 144 4.77 -19.88 5.78
N ARG A 145 3.89 -19.62 4.81
CA ARG A 145 4.16 -19.84 3.38
C ARG A 145 5.25 -18.94 2.81
N TYR A 146 5.30 -17.69 3.25
CA TYR A 146 6.27 -16.69 2.75
C TYR A 146 7.43 -16.45 3.70
N HIS A 147 7.54 -17.25 4.77
CA HIS A 147 8.58 -17.15 5.80
C HIS A 147 8.72 -15.71 6.34
N MET A 148 7.59 -15.09 6.67
CA MET A 148 7.55 -13.72 7.17
C MET A 148 7.88 -13.69 8.66
N PHE A 149 9.15 -13.44 8.96
CA PHE A 149 9.68 -13.27 10.32
C PHE A 149 10.38 -11.91 10.45
N SER A 150 10.45 -11.37 11.67
CA SER A 150 11.08 -10.05 11.88
C SER A 150 12.54 -10.06 11.41
N LEU A 151 12.90 -9.09 10.57
CA LEU A 151 14.29 -8.87 10.13
C LEU A 151 15.04 -7.96 11.11
N ILE A 152 14.34 -7.18 11.93
CA ILE A 152 14.92 -6.23 12.89
C ILE A 152 15.26 -6.92 14.22
N TYR A 153 14.38 -7.80 14.70
CA TYR A 153 14.55 -8.52 15.96
C TYR A 153 15.11 -9.94 15.78
N GLY A 154 15.35 -10.35 14.53
CA GLY A 154 15.73 -11.70 14.14
C GLY A 154 17.01 -11.76 13.30
N THR A 155 18.14 -11.40 13.92
CA THR A 155 19.48 -11.95 13.63
C THR A 155 20.17 -12.29 14.93
#